data_AF-A0A1J0QZR5-F1
#
_entry.id   AF-A0A1J0QZR5-F1
#
_cell.length_a   1.000
_cell.length_b   1.000
_cell.length_c   1.000
_cell.angle_alpha   90.00
_cell.angle_beta   90.00
_cell.angle_gamma   90.00
#
_symmetry.space_group_name_H-M   'P 1'
#
loop_
_entity.id
_entity.type
_entity.pdbx_description
1 polymer ?
#
loop_
_entity_poly.entity_id
_entity_poly.type
_entity_poly.pdbx_seq_one_letter_code
_entity_poly.pdbx_strand_id
1 'polypeptide(L)'
;MYRHDIFIIAASPVYLNAVEDDLVKGVAYLPCPIKQLKIASSAAYNGRLKEYVRCGGTRMMKDLNANMTTLNIKHAGMLIHELE
;
A
#
# COMPACT_ATOMS: atom_id res chain seq x y z
N MET A 1 -5.59 -7.14 -18.25
CA MET A 1 -4.58 -6.71 -17.26
C MET A 1 -3.23 -6.94 -17.89
N TYR A 2 -2.46 -5.89 -18.17
CA TYR A 2 -1.14 -6.07 -18.79
C TYR A 2 -0.23 -6.72 -17.74
N ARG A 3 0.63 -7.66 -18.17
CA ARG A 3 1.55 -8.38 -17.27
C ARG A 3 2.58 -7.47 -16.56
N HIS A 4 2.59 -6.18 -16.90
CA HIS A 4 3.52 -5.17 -16.40
C HIS A 4 2.84 -4.12 -15.52
N ASP A 5 1.51 -4.14 -15.37
CA ASP A 5 0.82 -3.16 -14.53
C ASP A 5 1.18 -3.39 -13.06
N ILE A 6 1.50 -2.31 -12.36
CA ILE A 6 1.76 -2.27 -10.92
C ILE A 6 0.66 -1.46 -10.25
N PHE A 7 0.06 -2.02 -9.22
CA PHE A 7 -1.05 -1.47 -8.44
C PHE A 7 -0.52 -0.98 -7.10
N ILE A 8 -0.85 0.26 -6.78
CA ILE A 8 -0.49 0.89 -5.51
C ILE A 8 -1.78 1.30 -4.81
N ILE A 9 -1.99 0.76 -3.60
CA ILE A 9 -3.13 1.10 -2.76
C ILE A 9 -2.65 1.98 -1.62
N ALA A 10 -3.19 3.19 -1.51
CA ALA A 10 -2.99 4.06 -0.35
C ALA A 10 -4.18 3.91 0.61
N ALA A 11 -3.98 3.32 1.79
CA ALA A 11 -5.08 3.06 2.72
C ALA A 11 -4.61 3.09 4.17
N SER A 12 -5.47 3.55 5.08
CA SER A 12 -5.19 3.39 6.52
C SER A 12 -5.43 1.94 6.94
N PRO A 13 -4.89 1.48 8.09
CA PRO A 13 -5.15 0.13 8.59
C PRO A 13 -6.65 -0.17 8.76
N VAL A 14 -7.44 0.83 9.17
CA VAL A 14 -8.89 0.69 9.34
C VAL A 14 -9.57 0.40 8.00
N TYR A 15 -9.19 1.13 6.95
CA TYR A 15 -9.76 0.92 5.63
C TYR A 15 -9.29 -0.40 5.02
N LEU A 16 -8.01 -0.75 5.17
CA LEU A 16 -7.49 -2.06 4.73
C LEU A 16 -8.23 -3.22 5.38
N ASN A 17 -8.51 -3.16 6.68
CA ASN A 17 -9.30 -4.18 7.35
C ASN A 17 -10.73 -4.28 6.79
N ALA A 18 -11.34 -3.15 6.46
CA ALA A 18 -12.72 -3.12 5.95
C ALA A 18 -12.87 -3.74 4.55
N VAL A 19 -11.84 -3.62 3.70
CA VAL A 19 -11.87 -4.13 2.30
C VAL A 19 -11.00 -5.37 2.09
N GLU A 20 -10.47 -5.97 3.17
CA GLU A 20 -9.44 -7.01 3.09
C GLU A 20 -9.86 -8.21 2.24
N ASP A 21 -11.09 -8.69 2.42
CA ASP A 21 -11.62 -9.84 1.67
C ASP A 21 -11.66 -9.59 0.16
N ASP A 22 -12.05 -8.40 -0.26
CA ASP A 22 -12.16 -8.04 -1.67
C ASP A 22 -10.77 -7.87 -2.30
N LEU A 23 -9.83 -7.28 -1.56
CA LEU A 23 -8.44 -7.17 -2.00
C LEU A 23 -7.76 -8.54 -2.11
N VAL A 24 -7.97 -9.44 -1.15
CA VAL A 24 -7.44 -10.82 -1.20
C VAL A 24 -7.99 -11.58 -2.42
N LYS A 25 -9.28 -11.43 -2.75
CA LYS A 25 -9.85 -11.99 -3.97
C LYS A 25 -9.20 -11.39 -5.22
N GLY A 26 -9.01 -10.08 -5.26
CA GLY A 26 -8.35 -9.39 -6.38
C GLY A 26 -6.91 -9.85 -6.59
N VAL A 27 -6.15 -10.04 -5.51
CA VAL A 27 -4.76 -10.52 -5.52
C VAL A 27 -4.63 -11.85 -6.27
N ALA A 28 -5.61 -12.76 -6.12
CA ALA A 28 -5.59 -14.07 -6.77
C ALA A 28 -5.62 -14.01 -8.32
N TYR A 29 -5.96 -12.85 -8.90
CA TYR A 29 -5.97 -12.64 -10.35
C TYR A 29 -4.68 -12.00 -10.87
N LEU A 30 -3.74 -11.59 -10.00
CA LEU A 30 -2.47 -11.01 -10.42
C LEU A 30 -1.50 -12.11 -10.88
N PRO A 31 -0.86 -11.97 -12.06
CA PRO A 31 0.16 -12.92 -12.53
C PRO A 31 1.35 -13.07 -11.57
N CYS A 32 1.79 -11.98 -10.94
CA CYS A 32 2.86 -11.98 -9.96
C CYS A 32 2.54 -10.99 -8.82
N PRO A 33 1.70 -11.40 -7.84
CA PRO A 33 1.20 -10.51 -6.80
C PRO A 33 2.28 -9.69 -6.10
N ILE A 34 3.39 -10.32 -5.70
CA ILE A 34 4.46 -9.67 -4.94
C ILE A 34 5.19 -8.58 -5.73
N LYS A 35 5.19 -8.65 -7.07
CA LYS A 35 5.77 -7.63 -7.94
C LYS A 35 4.76 -6.58 -8.37
N GLN A 36 3.48 -6.95 -8.40
CA GLN A 36 2.42 -6.12 -8.98
C GLN A 36 1.58 -5.40 -7.93
N LEU A 37 1.59 -5.79 -6.66
CA LEU A 37 0.85 -5.12 -5.61
C LEU A 37 1.79 -4.54 -4.55
N LYS A 38 1.68 -3.23 -4.34
CA LYS A 38 2.25 -2.53 -3.19
C LYS A 38 1.13 -1.80 -2.45
N ILE A 39 1.14 -1.81 -1.13
CA ILE A 39 0.15 -1.10 -0.31
C ILE A 39 0.88 -0.12 0.62
N ALA A 40 0.60 1.16 0.50
CA ALA A 40 1.09 2.19 1.40
C ALA A 40 0.10 2.40 2.54
N SER A 41 0.52 2.10 3.77
CA SER A 41 -0.27 2.33 4.98
C SER A 41 0.27 3.47 5.81
N SER A 42 -0.61 4.22 6.49
CA SER A 42 -0.21 5.27 7.42
C SER A 42 0.31 4.74 8.77
N ALA A 43 0.04 3.48 9.08
CA ALA A 43 0.50 2.83 10.32
C ALA A 43 0.61 1.31 10.15
N ALA A 44 1.01 0.62 11.22
CA ALA A 44 1.14 -0.83 11.23
C ALA A 44 -0.18 -1.53 10.86
N TYR A 45 -0.06 -2.60 10.07
CA TYR A 45 -1.15 -3.46 9.68
C TYR A 45 -0.69 -4.92 9.81
N ASN A 46 -1.56 -5.78 10.38
CA ASN A 46 -1.24 -7.17 10.69
C ASN A 46 -2.29 -8.15 10.14
N GLY A 47 -2.97 -7.78 9.06
CA GLY A 47 -3.93 -8.64 8.37
C GLY A 47 -3.30 -9.51 7.29
N ARG A 48 -4.13 -10.15 6.45
CA ARG A 48 -3.72 -11.11 5.42
C ARG A 48 -2.84 -10.50 4.32
N LEU A 49 -2.98 -9.20 4.07
CA LEU A 49 -2.21 -8.52 3.01
C LEU A 49 -0.84 -8.02 3.48
N LYS A 50 -0.41 -8.38 4.71
CA LYS A 50 0.75 -7.78 5.38
C LYS A 50 2.02 -7.81 4.54
N GLU A 51 2.23 -8.87 3.77
CA GLU A 51 3.39 -9.02 2.88
C GLU A 51 3.47 -7.93 1.78
N TYR A 52 2.32 -7.38 1.37
CA TYR A 52 2.22 -6.31 0.38
C TYR A 52 2.28 -4.91 1.01
N VAL A 53 2.20 -4.81 2.35
CA VAL A 53 2.12 -3.51 3.05
C VAL A 53 3.50 -2.95 3.36
N ARG A 54 3.68 -1.68 3.01
CA ARG A 54 4.73 -0.79 3.48
C ARG A 54 4.11 0.20 4.47
N CYS A 55 4.55 0.12 5.73
CA CYS A 55 4.02 0.96 6.79
C CYS A 55 4.79 2.27 6.86
N GLY A 56 4.06 3.39 6.83
CA GLY A 56 4.58 4.68 7.24
C GLY A 56 4.69 4.78 8.77
N GLY A 57 5.33 5.84 9.23
CA GLY A 57 5.48 6.14 10.65
C GLY A 57 5.91 7.58 10.91
N THR A 58 6.13 7.92 12.17
CA THR A 58 6.41 9.29 12.62
C THR A 58 7.64 9.92 11.97
N ARG A 59 8.67 9.12 11.68
CA ARG A 59 9.86 9.57 10.95
C ARG A 59 9.51 9.96 9.50
N MET A 60 8.81 9.08 8.80
CA MET A 60 8.38 9.31 7.41
C MET A 60 7.43 10.51 7.27
N MET A 61 6.61 10.80 8.28
CA MET A 61 5.79 12.03 8.28
C MET A 61 6.64 13.30 8.17
N LYS A 62 7.78 13.36 8.87
CA LYS A 62 8.69 14.51 8.77
C LYS A 62 9.33 14.55 7.38
N ASP A 63 9.85 13.42 6.92
CA ASP A 63 10.56 13.31 5.64
C ASP A 63 9.65 13.67 4.45
N LEU A 64 8.36 13.30 4.51
CA LEU A 64 7.38 13.57 3.45
C LEU A 64 6.57 14.85 3.68
N ASN A 65 6.87 15.62 4.74
CA ASN A 65 6.07 16.78 5.16
C ASN A 65 4.55 16.44 5.24
N ALA A 66 4.21 15.31 5.85
CA ALA A 66 2.87 14.73 5.92
C ALA A 66 2.29 14.81 7.35
N ASN A 67 0.97 14.72 7.46
CA ASN A 67 0.29 14.39 8.72
C ASN A 67 -0.27 12.95 8.66
N MET A 68 -0.77 12.43 9.77
CA MET A 68 -1.27 11.04 9.84
C MET A 68 -2.37 10.73 8.82
N THR A 69 -3.20 11.73 8.48
CA THR A 69 -4.30 11.60 7.52
C THR A 69 -3.80 11.47 6.08
N THR A 70 -2.70 12.13 5.74
CA THR A 70 -2.17 12.22 4.37
C THR A 70 -0.97 11.31 4.11
N LEU A 71 -0.44 10.65 5.15
CA LEU A 71 0.78 9.87 5.08
C LEU A 71 0.69 8.70 4.08
N ASN A 72 -0.44 7.98 4.03
CA ASN A 72 -0.62 6.88 3.08
C ASN A 72 -0.54 7.33 1.62
N ILE A 73 -1.11 8.50 1.27
CA ILE A 73 -1.09 9.05 -0.09
C ILE A 73 0.33 9.49 -0.46
N LYS A 74 1.01 10.23 0.42
CA LYS A 74 2.39 10.66 0.15
C LYS A 74 3.35 9.48 0.09
N HIS A 75 3.15 8.48 0.93
CA HIS A 75 3.92 7.24 0.91
C HIS A 75 3.68 6.47 -0.40
N ALA A 76 2.45 6.40 -0.91
CA ALA A 76 2.18 5.83 -2.23
C ALA A 76 2.92 6.58 -3.35
N GLY A 77 2.98 7.92 -3.29
CA GLY A 77 3.79 8.72 -4.22
C GLY A 77 5.27 8.35 -4.21
N MET A 78 5.86 8.13 -3.03
CA MET A 78 7.24 7.65 -2.90
C MET A 78 7.43 6.27 -3.55
N LEU A 79 6.49 5.34 -3.33
CA LEU A 79 6.54 4.00 -3.94
C LEU A 79 6.42 4.03 -5.47
N ILE A 80 5.76 5.04 -6.05
CA ILE A 80 5.71 5.26 -7.49
C ILE A 80 7.09 5.66 -8.01
N HIS A 81 7.74 6.63 -7.37
CA HIS A 81 9.07 7.07 -7.78
C HIS A 81 10.15 5.98 -7.66
N GLU A 82 10.00 5.01 -6.75
CA GLU A 82 10.89 3.84 -6.67
C GLU A 82 10.75 2.86 -7.86
N LEU A 83 9.70 3.01 -8.68
CA LEU A 83 9.45 2.16 -9.86
C LEU A 83 9.99 2.78 -11.16
N GLU A 84 10.40 4.04 -11.12
CA GLU A 84 11.07 4.78 -12.20
C GLU A 84 12.58 4.50 -12.19
#